data_AF-A0A399HYV6-F1
#
_entry.id   AF-A0A399HYV6-F1
#
_cell.length_a   1.000
_cell.length_b   1.000
_cell.length_c   1.000
_cell.angle_alpha   90.00
_cell.angle_beta   90.00
_cell.angle_gamma   90.00
#
_symmetry.space_group_name_H-M   'P 1'
#
loop_
_entity.id
_entity.type
_entity.pdbx_description
1 polymer ?
#
loop_
_entity_poly.entity_id
_entity_poly.type
_entity_poly.pdbx_seq_one_letter_code
_entity_poly.pdbx_strand_id
1 'polypeptide(L)'
;MVIATVLFFSVQAIEARSEFNLSVNIGTPSAVIVSPPPPPVYAPQVVIDAQPEFIFSPNLGFYVSVGIPYDIVYVDRNYYLYNGGSWYVSPSCQGPWMSANRRIPPKLRRFRYEQIRTYRDREYSAYQHNRDNYRGRWYRPEGNWRGNRRDNSPRDDHRGEYRGNRQEDRRIDYREDRRRDYREDRR
;
A
#
# COMPACT_ATOMS: atom_id res chain seq x y z
N MET A 1 18.74 -35.79 -33.58
CA MET A 1 17.25 -35.85 -33.53
C MET A 1 16.82 -35.36 -32.16
N VAL A 2 16.08 -34.25 -32.10
CA VAL A 2 15.58 -33.63 -30.87
C VAL A 2 14.30 -34.37 -30.46
N ILE A 3 14.23 -34.89 -29.23
CA ILE A 3 13.04 -35.56 -28.71
C ILE A 3 12.19 -34.51 -27.99
N ALA A 4 11.09 -34.09 -28.62
CA ALA A 4 10.11 -33.18 -28.04
C ALA A 4 9.23 -33.94 -27.03
N THR A 5 9.22 -33.48 -25.78
CA THR A 5 8.31 -33.98 -24.74
C THR A 5 7.08 -33.07 -24.70
N VAL A 6 5.92 -33.61 -25.07
CA VAL A 6 4.62 -32.94 -24.95
C VAL A 6 4.01 -33.36 -23.61
N LEU A 7 3.92 -32.43 -22.67
CA LEU A 7 3.20 -32.62 -21.40
C LEU A 7 1.72 -32.24 -21.61
N PHE A 8 0.86 -33.26 -21.66
CA PHE A 8 -0.59 -33.11 -21.58
C PHE A 8 -1.00 -32.85 -20.12
N PHE A 9 -1.53 -31.66 -19.82
CA PHE A 9 -2.24 -31.42 -18.57
C PHE A 9 -3.72 -31.76 -18.76
N SER A 10 -4.12 -32.94 -18.30
CA SER A 10 -5.53 -33.32 -18.21
C SER A 10 -6.22 -32.57 -17.08
N VAL A 11 -7.25 -31.80 -17.41
CA VAL A 11 -8.18 -31.23 -16.42
C VAL A 11 -9.09 -32.35 -15.95
N GLN A 12 -8.95 -32.78 -14.70
CA GLN A 12 -9.91 -33.68 -14.07
C GLN A 12 -11.13 -32.87 -13.66
N ALA A 13 -12.27 -33.15 -14.28
CA ALA A 13 -13.57 -32.68 -13.80
C ALA A 13 -13.89 -33.43 -12.50
N ILE A 14 -13.98 -32.70 -11.39
CA ILE A 14 -14.46 -33.27 -10.13
C ILE A 14 -15.98 -33.40 -10.28
N GLU A 15 -16.46 -34.63 -10.49
CA GLU A 15 -17.89 -34.92 -10.47
C GLU A 15 -18.43 -34.70 -9.05
N ALA A 16 -19.20 -33.64 -8.89
CA ALA A 16 -19.99 -33.41 -7.69
C ALA A 16 -21.05 -34.52 -7.60
N ARG A 17 -20.85 -35.46 -6.67
CA ARG A 17 -21.83 -36.49 -6.36
C ARG A 17 -23.07 -35.84 -5.73
N SER A 18 -24.18 -35.89 -6.45
CA SER A 18 -25.50 -35.45 -5.99
C SER A 18 -26.22 -36.63 -5.31
N GLU A 19 -26.16 -36.72 -3.99
CA GLU A 19 -27.01 -37.62 -3.21
C GLU A 19 -28.38 -36.95 -2.97
N PHE A 20 -29.44 -37.49 -3.58
CA PHE A 20 -30.82 -37.09 -3.32
C PHE A 20 -31.37 -37.83 -2.10
N ASN A 21 -31.73 -37.10 -1.05
CA ASN A 21 -32.52 -37.61 0.07
C ASN A 21 -33.87 -36.91 0.08
N LEU A 22 -34.95 -37.65 -0.19
CA LEU A 22 -36.31 -37.12 -0.24
C LEU A 22 -37.11 -37.67 0.95
N SER A 23 -37.41 -36.82 1.93
CA SER A 23 -38.31 -37.14 3.05
C SER A 23 -39.62 -36.36 2.87
N VAL A 24 -40.72 -37.08 2.67
CA VAL A 24 -42.06 -36.48 2.57
C VAL A 24 -42.61 -36.29 3.98
N ASN A 25 -42.68 -35.05 4.44
CA ASN A 25 -43.35 -34.67 5.69
C ASN A 25 -44.71 -34.03 5.38
N ILE A 26 -45.79 -34.73 5.75
CA ILE A 26 -47.17 -34.26 5.62
C ILE A 26 -47.48 -33.42 6.86
N GLY A 27 -47.62 -32.10 6.66
CA GLY A 27 -48.22 -31.15 7.61
C GLY A 27 -47.36 -30.78 8.82
N THR A 28 -46.56 -29.71 8.73
CA THR A 28 -46.05 -28.90 9.87
C THR A 28 -45.37 -27.62 9.35
N PRO A 29 -45.24 -26.54 10.15
CA PRO A 29 -45.07 -25.16 9.67
C PRO A 29 -43.79 -24.96 8.86
N SER A 30 -43.85 -24.07 7.86
CA SER A 30 -42.72 -23.71 6.99
C SER A 30 -41.46 -23.42 7.81
N ALA A 31 -40.55 -24.40 7.85
CA ALA A 31 -39.19 -24.16 8.28
C ALA A 31 -38.59 -23.16 7.28
N VAL A 32 -38.25 -21.95 7.74
CA VAL A 32 -37.44 -21.03 6.96
C VAL A 32 -36.10 -21.73 6.77
N ILE A 33 -35.88 -22.31 5.59
CA ILE A 33 -34.58 -22.87 5.21
C ILE A 33 -33.65 -21.66 5.09
N VAL A 34 -33.00 -21.28 6.19
CA VAL A 34 -31.92 -20.30 6.17
C VAL A 34 -30.73 -21.03 5.57
N SER A 35 -30.59 -20.98 4.24
CA SER A 35 -29.41 -21.50 3.57
C SER A 35 -28.15 -20.89 4.22
N PRO A 36 -27.14 -21.71 4.60
CA PRO A 36 -25.91 -21.17 5.15
C PRO A 36 -25.27 -20.21 4.15
N PRO A 37 -24.66 -19.10 4.61
CA PRO A 37 -24.00 -18.16 3.70
C PRO A 37 -22.92 -18.90 2.88
N PRO A 38 -22.79 -18.59 1.57
CA PRO A 38 -21.78 -19.23 0.74
C PRO A 38 -20.38 -18.98 1.31
N PRO A 39 -19.46 -19.97 1.21
CA PRO A 39 -18.11 -19.84 1.75
C PRO A 39 -17.36 -18.69 1.05
N PRO A 40 -16.45 -17.99 1.76
CA PRO A 40 -15.61 -16.96 1.15
C PRO A 40 -14.71 -17.57 0.08
N VAL A 41 -14.65 -16.94 -1.10
CA VAL A 41 -13.72 -17.31 -2.17
C VAL A 41 -12.37 -16.67 -1.87
N TYR A 42 -11.35 -17.48 -1.61
CA TYR A 42 -9.98 -17.01 -1.39
C TYR A 42 -9.22 -16.85 -2.70
N ALA A 43 -8.20 -15.98 -2.70
CA ALA A 43 -7.26 -15.93 -3.80
C ALA A 43 -6.44 -17.23 -3.89
N PRO A 44 -6.08 -17.69 -5.10
CA PRO A 44 -5.13 -18.79 -5.25
C PRO A 44 -3.75 -18.37 -4.70
N GLN A 45 -3.39 -18.93 -3.55
CA GLN A 45 -2.07 -18.98 -2.89
C GLN A 45 -1.13 -17.79 -3.12
N VAL A 46 -1.60 -16.56 -2.91
CA VAL A 46 -0.70 -15.39 -2.86
C VAL A 46 -0.19 -15.22 -1.44
N VAL A 47 1.02 -15.74 -1.20
CA VAL A 47 1.79 -15.48 0.02
C VAL A 47 2.75 -14.33 -0.27
N ILE A 48 2.71 -13.30 0.58
CA ILE A 48 3.58 -12.13 0.45
C ILE A 48 4.59 -12.17 1.59
N ASP A 49 5.80 -12.61 1.27
CA ASP A 49 6.87 -12.86 2.25
C ASP A 49 7.63 -11.59 2.67
N ALA A 50 7.47 -10.50 1.92
CA ALA A 50 8.14 -9.22 2.20
C ALA A 50 7.14 -8.16 2.68
N GLN A 51 7.57 -7.23 3.54
CA GLN A 51 6.75 -6.07 3.88
C GLN A 51 6.68 -5.12 2.69
N PRO A 52 5.50 -4.91 2.06
CA PRO A 52 5.39 -3.90 1.03
C PRO A 52 5.52 -2.50 1.62
N GLU A 53 6.21 -1.64 0.89
CA GLU A 53 6.09 -0.20 1.05
C GLU A 53 5.04 0.33 0.09
N PHE A 54 4.41 1.44 0.45
CA PHE A 54 3.41 2.07 -0.38
C PHE A 54 3.75 3.53 -0.60
N ILE A 55 3.60 3.97 -1.85
CA ILE A 55 3.73 5.36 -2.25
C ILE A 55 2.33 5.92 -2.53
N PHE A 56 2.04 7.13 -2.06
CA PHE A 56 0.80 7.82 -2.38
C PHE A 56 0.86 8.38 -3.80
N SER A 57 -0.13 8.06 -4.62
CA SER A 57 -0.28 8.69 -5.94
C SER A 57 -1.36 9.78 -5.88
N PRO A 58 -1.00 11.07 -6.08
CA PRO A 58 -1.97 12.17 -6.13
C PRO A 58 -3.02 12.01 -7.24
N ASN A 59 -2.61 11.44 -8.38
CA ASN A 59 -3.49 11.19 -9.52
C ASN A 59 -4.53 10.11 -9.25
N LEU A 60 -4.21 9.14 -8.38
CA LEU A 60 -5.11 8.06 -8.00
C LEU A 60 -5.93 8.37 -6.73
N GLY A 61 -5.36 9.17 -5.83
CA GLY A 61 -5.96 9.49 -4.52
C GLY A 61 -5.83 8.36 -3.49
N PHE A 62 -4.90 7.42 -3.69
CA PHE A 62 -4.63 6.31 -2.78
C PHE A 62 -3.18 5.82 -2.88
N TYR A 63 -2.84 4.87 -2.00
CA TYR A 63 -1.50 4.31 -1.85
C TYR A 63 -1.34 3.05 -2.70
N VAL A 64 -0.19 2.88 -3.36
CA VAL A 64 0.12 1.72 -4.21
C VAL A 64 1.45 1.10 -3.81
N SER A 65 1.54 -0.24 -3.78
CA SER A 65 2.73 -0.97 -3.38
C SER A 65 3.89 -0.76 -4.35
N VAL A 66 5.08 -0.65 -3.78
CA VAL A 66 6.37 -0.59 -4.48
C VAL A 66 7.36 -1.57 -3.83
N GLY A 67 8.40 -1.95 -4.57
CA GLY A 67 9.44 -2.86 -4.07
C GLY A 67 9.05 -4.34 -4.02
N ILE A 68 7.84 -4.70 -4.46
CA ILE A 68 7.36 -6.09 -4.58
C ILE A 68 6.72 -6.30 -5.97
N PRO A 69 6.64 -7.55 -6.48
CA PRO A 69 6.07 -7.84 -7.81
C PRO A 69 4.54 -7.79 -7.83
N TYR A 70 3.90 -7.68 -6.66
CA TYR A 70 2.44 -7.64 -6.54
C TYR A 70 1.95 -6.20 -6.47
N ASP A 71 0.85 -5.94 -7.17
CA ASP A 71 0.19 -4.66 -7.17
C ASP A 71 -0.93 -4.68 -6.14
N ILE A 72 -0.57 -4.15 -4.98
CA ILE A 72 -1.42 -4.01 -3.81
C ILE A 72 -1.74 -2.54 -3.66
N VAL A 73 -3.02 -2.23 -3.49
CA VAL A 73 -3.49 -0.87 -3.28
C VAL A 73 -4.02 -0.77 -1.86
N TYR A 74 -3.67 0.30 -1.14
CA TYR A 74 -4.23 0.58 0.17
C TYR A 74 -5.26 1.71 0.08
N VAL A 75 -6.51 1.36 0.37
CA VAL A 75 -7.70 2.21 0.16
C VAL A 75 -8.66 2.01 1.33
N ASP A 76 -9.09 3.09 1.98
CA ASP A 76 -10.11 3.05 3.05
C ASP A 76 -9.84 1.97 4.10
N ARG A 77 -8.59 1.91 4.58
CA ARG A 77 -8.07 0.96 5.58
C ARG A 77 -8.02 -0.50 5.16
N ASN A 78 -8.29 -0.81 3.89
CA ASN A 78 -8.20 -2.16 3.35
C ASN A 78 -7.13 -2.26 2.27
N TYR A 79 -6.56 -3.45 2.12
CA TYR A 79 -5.62 -3.78 1.06
C TYR A 79 -6.36 -4.48 -0.06
N TYR A 80 -6.07 -4.09 -1.30
CA TYR A 80 -6.66 -4.65 -2.51
C TYR A 80 -5.56 -5.20 -3.41
N LEU A 81 -5.60 -6.49 -3.69
CA LEU A 81 -4.66 -7.17 -4.58
C LEU A 81 -5.35 -7.42 -5.92
N TYR A 82 -4.71 -7.03 -7.02
CA TYR A 82 -5.13 -7.45 -8.35
C TYR A 82 -4.38 -8.71 -8.76
N ASN A 83 -5.11 -9.79 -9.04
CA ASN A 83 -4.52 -11.06 -9.47
C ASN A 83 -5.47 -11.77 -10.45
N GLY A 84 -4.95 -12.24 -11.59
CA GLY A 84 -5.72 -13.03 -12.54
C GLY A 84 -6.99 -12.34 -13.07
N GLY A 85 -6.97 -11.02 -13.22
CA GLY A 85 -8.14 -10.24 -13.68
C GLY A 85 -9.17 -9.93 -12.59
N SER A 86 -8.94 -10.37 -11.36
CA SER A 86 -9.86 -10.20 -10.23
C SER A 86 -9.23 -9.39 -9.11
N TRP A 87 -10.08 -8.63 -8.41
CA TRP A 87 -9.68 -7.95 -7.18
C TRP A 87 -9.96 -8.81 -5.97
N TYR A 88 -8.99 -8.85 -5.06
CA TYR A 88 -9.10 -9.46 -3.74
C TYR A 88 -8.88 -8.40 -2.67
N VAL A 89 -9.48 -8.58 -1.50
CA VAL A 89 -9.42 -7.66 -0.37
C VAL A 89 -8.93 -8.38 0.88
N SER A 90 -8.15 -7.67 1.69
CA SER A 90 -7.67 -8.14 2.98
C SER A 90 -7.53 -6.96 3.96
N PRO A 91 -7.77 -7.16 5.26
CA PRO A 91 -7.43 -6.17 6.29
C PRO A 91 -5.91 -6.04 6.51
N SER A 92 -5.10 -7.00 6.03
CA SER A 92 -3.64 -7.01 6.13
C SER A 92 -2.99 -7.15 4.75
N CYS A 93 -1.85 -6.50 4.55
CA CYS A 93 -1.06 -6.61 3.33
C CYS A 93 -0.51 -8.02 3.06
N GLN A 94 -0.53 -8.91 4.06
CA GLN A 94 -0.09 -10.32 3.93
C GLN A 94 -1.26 -11.29 3.68
N GLY A 95 -2.49 -10.78 3.60
CA GLY A 95 -3.69 -11.60 3.57
C GLY A 95 -4.26 -11.86 4.97
N PRO A 96 -5.27 -12.75 5.09
CA PRO A 96 -5.82 -13.59 4.03
C PRO A 96 -6.60 -12.80 2.97
N TRP A 97 -6.42 -13.17 1.70
CA TRP A 97 -7.05 -12.50 0.56
C TRP A 97 -8.39 -13.14 0.21
N MET A 98 -9.47 -12.35 0.27
CA MET A 98 -10.83 -12.77 -0.07
C MET A 98 -11.30 -12.05 -1.33
N SER A 99 -12.17 -12.66 -2.14
CA SER A 99 -12.73 -12.01 -3.33
C SER A 99 -13.40 -10.68 -2.97
N ALA A 100 -13.02 -9.62 -3.70
CA ALA A 100 -13.53 -8.28 -3.47
C ALA A 100 -14.87 -8.01 -4.17
N ASN A 101 -15.47 -8.97 -4.90
CA ASN A 101 -16.66 -8.87 -5.76
C ASN A 101 -17.53 -7.60 -5.62
N ARG A 102 -18.10 -7.34 -4.43
CA ARG A 102 -18.98 -6.17 -4.15
C ARG A 102 -18.36 -5.11 -3.23
N ARG A 103 -17.13 -5.31 -2.77
CA ARG A 103 -16.41 -4.51 -1.77
C ARG A 103 -15.32 -3.60 -2.38
N ILE A 104 -15.32 -3.41 -3.69
CA ILE A 104 -14.36 -2.52 -4.36
C ILE A 104 -14.81 -1.06 -4.19
N PRO A 105 -14.02 -0.19 -3.55
CA PRO A 105 -14.39 1.19 -3.32
C PRO A 105 -14.57 1.95 -4.64
N PRO A 106 -15.51 2.91 -4.72
CA PRO A 106 -15.76 3.67 -5.95
C PRO A 106 -14.51 4.33 -6.52
N LYS A 107 -13.60 4.84 -5.68
CA LYS A 107 -12.34 5.45 -6.12
C LYS A 107 -11.40 4.46 -6.82
N LEU A 108 -11.36 3.20 -6.39
CA LEU A 108 -10.53 2.18 -7.02
C LEU A 108 -11.17 1.72 -8.35
N ARG A 109 -12.50 1.62 -8.39
CA ARG A 109 -13.26 1.22 -9.60
C ARG A 109 -13.10 2.17 -10.80
N ARG A 110 -12.70 3.43 -10.56
CA ARG A 110 -12.52 4.43 -11.62
C ARG A 110 -11.31 4.16 -12.50
N PHE A 111 -10.35 3.38 -12.02
CA PHE A 111 -9.08 3.17 -12.70
C PHE A 111 -8.98 1.73 -13.18
N ARG A 112 -8.52 1.57 -14.43
CA ARG A 112 -8.02 0.28 -14.88
C ARG A 112 -6.72 -0.04 -14.18
N TYR A 113 -6.46 -1.33 -14.00
CA TYR A 113 -5.25 -1.81 -13.37
C TYR A 113 -3.97 -1.28 -14.06
N GLU A 114 -3.94 -1.23 -15.40
CA GLU A 114 -2.79 -0.71 -16.15
C GLU A 114 -2.52 0.78 -15.87
N GLN A 115 -3.58 1.56 -15.65
CA GLN A 115 -3.47 2.98 -15.30
C GLN A 115 -2.88 3.14 -13.89
N ILE A 116 -3.29 2.30 -12.94
CA ILE A 116 -2.75 2.29 -11.58
C ILE A 116 -1.23 2.07 -11.61
N ARG A 117 -0.75 1.09 -12.40
CA ARG A 117 0.69 0.83 -12.56
C ARG A 117 1.41 2.03 -13.16
N THR A 118 0.85 2.61 -14.22
CA THR A 118 1.45 3.77 -14.90
C THR A 118 1.60 4.96 -13.95
N TYR A 119 0.56 5.29 -13.17
CA TYR A 119 0.64 6.40 -12.21
C TYR A 119 1.60 6.09 -11.05
N ARG A 120 1.59 4.86 -10.52
CA ARG A 120 2.56 4.44 -9.51
C ARG A 120 3.99 4.58 -10.04
N ASP A 121 4.27 4.06 -11.23
CA ASP A 121 5.63 4.02 -11.78
C ASP A 121 6.17 5.44 -12.00
N ARG A 122 5.33 6.39 -12.45
CA ARG A 122 5.71 7.80 -12.54
C ARG A 122 6.10 8.39 -11.18
N GLU A 123 5.29 8.17 -10.14
CA GLU A 123 5.56 8.67 -8.80
C GLU A 123 6.80 8.01 -8.19
N TYR A 124 6.95 6.71 -8.39
CA TYR A 124 8.08 5.94 -7.88
C TYR A 124 9.38 6.30 -8.60
N SER A 125 9.34 6.53 -9.91
CA SER A 125 10.48 7.08 -10.65
C SER A 125 10.85 8.47 -10.15
N ALA A 126 9.89 9.37 -9.91
CA ALA A 126 10.19 10.69 -9.37
C ALA A 126 10.87 10.61 -7.99
N TYR A 127 10.43 9.68 -7.13
CA TYR A 127 11.12 9.37 -5.88
C TYR A 127 12.55 8.86 -6.10
N GLN A 128 12.75 7.92 -7.01
CA GLN A 128 14.08 7.36 -7.27
C GLN A 128 15.08 8.42 -7.78
N HIS A 129 14.63 9.35 -8.61
CA HIS A 129 15.51 10.39 -9.17
C HIS A 129 15.87 11.49 -8.17
N ASN A 130 15.02 11.75 -7.17
CA ASN A 130 15.22 12.83 -6.22
C ASN A 130 14.82 12.42 -4.80
N ARG A 131 15.45 11.36 -4.31
CA ARG A 131 15.10 10.74 -3.02
C ARG A 131 15.16 11.73 -1.87
N ASP A 132 16.22 12.53 -1.81
CA ASP A 132 16.49 13.43 -0.69
C ASP A 132 15.54 14.63 -0.62
N ASN A 133 14.93 15.02 -1.76
CA ASN A 133 13.96 16.12 -1.81
C ASN A 133 12.54 15.65 -2.20
N TYR A 134 12.27 14.35 -2.17
CA TYR A 134 10.96 13.83 -2.53
C TYR A 134 9.93 14.22 -1.46
N ARG A 135 8.95 15.04 -1.83
CA ARG A 135 7.90 15.54 -0.93
C ARG A 135 6.62 14.69 -0.91
N GLY A 136 6.61 13.57 -1.63
CA GLY A 136 5.44 12.69 -1.67
C GLY A 136 5.27 11.89 -0.39
N ARG A 137 4.08 11.30 -0.23
CA ARG A 137 3.72 10.58 0.99
C ARG A 137 3.99 9.09 0.85
N TRP A 138 4.51 8.51 1.92
CA TRP A 138 4.77 7.09 2.05
C TRP A 138 3.89 6.47 3.13
N TYR A 139 3.64 5.18 2.99
CA TYR A 139 2.98 4.37 3.99
C TYR A 139 3.67 3.02 4.07
N ARG A 140 4.14 2.66 5.26
CA ARG A 140 4.62 1.32 5.58
C ARG A 140 3.65 0.74 6.59
N PRO A 141 2.95 -0.37 6.29
CA PRO A 141 2.07 -1.02 7.26
C PRO A 141 2.89 -1.44 8.47
N GLU A 142 2.52 -1.04 9.68
CA GLU A 142 3.08 -1.66 10.88
C GLU A 142 2.46 -3.06 11.03
N GLY A 143 3.30 -4.09 11.07
CA GLY A 143 2.88 -5.48 11.24
C GLY A 143 3.78 -6.16 12.27
N ASN A 144 3.21 -7.14 12.99
CA ASN A 144 3.87 -7.93 14.04
C ASN A 144 5.03 -8.80 13.51
N TRP A 145 6.11 -8.17 13.05
CA TRP A 145 7.37 -8.83 12.76
C TRP A 145 7.92 -9.42 14.07
N ARG A 146 7.68 -10.71 14.32
CA ARG A 146 8.43 -11.51 15.29
C ARG A 146 9.86 -11.66 14.76
N GLY A 147 10.64 -10.60 14.89
CA GLY A 147 12.00 -10.53 14.38
C GLY A 147 12.74 -9.46 15.17
N ASN A 148 13.40 -9.93 16.23
CA ASN A 148 14.33 -9.22 17.09
C ASN A 148 15.22 -8.22 16.29
N ARG A 149 14.77 -6.98 16.13
CA ARG A 149 15.58 -5.88 15.60
C ARG A 149 15.40 -4.71 16.55
N ARG A 150 16.45 -4.54 17.37
CA ARG A 150 16.79 -3.30 18.05
C ARG A 150 16.46 -2.16 17.09
N ASP A 151 15.50 -1.35 17.49
CA ASP A 151 15.14 -0.10 16.82
C ASP A 151 16.40 0.70 16.53
N ASN A 152 16.78 0.70 15.25
CA ASN A 152 17.62 1.73 14.68
C ASN A 152 16.82 2.34 13.52
N SER A 153 15.60 2.79 13.82
CA SER A 153 15.00 3.86 13.04
C SER A 153 15.86 5.09 13.29
N PRO A 154 16.44 5.73 12.26
CA PRO A 154 16.97 7.07 12.40
C PRO A 154 15.85 7.92 13.01
N ARG A 155 16.05 8.35 14.25
CA ARG A 155 15.17 9.32 14.86
C ARG A 155 15.27 10.56 13.99
N ASP A 156 14.15 10.98 13.44
CA ASP A 156 13.99 12.29 12.81
C ASP A 156 14.29 13.37 13.86
N ASP A 157 15.57 13.69 14.03
CA ASP A 157 16.11 14.75 14.89
C ASP A 157 15.99 16.11 14.20
N HIS A 158 14.82 16.40 13.63
CA HIS A 158 14.49 17.74 13.13
C HIS A 158 13.59 18.51 14.09
N ARG A 159 13.80 18.31 15.39
CA ARG A 159 13.21 19.15 16.44
C ARG A 159 14.25 20.06 17.06
N GLY A 160 14.49 21.18 16.37
CA GLY A 160 14.78 22.44 17.06
C GLY A 160 16.16 23.04 16.81
N GLU A 161 16.47 23.46 15.59
CA GLU A 161 17.60 24.39 15.35
C GLU A 161 17.25 25.42 14.27
N TYR A 162 16.27 26.27 14.57
CA TYR A 162 16.12 27.58 13.92
C TYR A 162 15.74 28.63 14.97
N ARG A 163 16.56 28.80 16.00
CA ARG A 163 16.56 30.00 16.84
C ARG A 163 17.98 30.29 17.34
N GLY A 164 18.71 31.05 16.54
CA GLY A 164 19.98 31.62 16.96
C GLY A 164 20.86 31.89 15.76
N ASN A 165 20.70 33.08 15.16
CA ASN A 165 21.73 33.85 14.42
C ASN A 165 21.10 34.94 13.55
N ARG A 166 20.15 35.71 14.10
CA ARG A 166 19.70 36.98 13.47
C ARG A 166 19.92 38.20 14.34
N GLN A 167 20.34 38.00 15.59
CA GLN A 167 20.58 39.08 16.54
C GLN A 167 22.04 39.55 16.57
N GLU A 168 22.96 38.77 15.98
CA GLU A 168 24.38 39.11 15.97
C GLU A 168 24.76 39.97 14.75
N ASP A 169 24.22 39.68 13.56
CA ASP A 169 24.43 40.53 12.37
C ASP A 169 23.95 41.96 12.58
N ARG A 170 22.82 42.16 13.28
CA ARG A 170 22.30 43.49 13.57
C ARG A 170 23.12 44.26 14.62
N ARG A 171 23.94 43.58 15.43
CA ARG A 171 24.84 44.24 16.40
C ARG A 171 26.18 44.63 15.77
N ILE A 172 26.59 43.96 14.70
CA ILE A 172 27.81 44.31 13.96
C ILE A 172 27.59 45.61 13.19
N ASP A 173 26.46 45.75 12.49
CA ASP A 173 26.12 46.97 11.73
C ASP A 173 26.09 48.23 12.60
N TYR A 174 25.44 48.18 13.78
CA TYR A 174 25.38 49.35 14.67
C TYR A 174 26.75 49.73 15.30
N ARG A 175 27.70 48.79 15.36
CA ARG A 175 29.03 49.04 15.96
C ARG A 175 30.03 49.60 14.95
N GLU A 176 29.85 49.31 13.65
CA GLU A 176 30.68 49.91 12.60
C GLU A 176 30.27 51.35 12.27
N ASP A 177 28.97 51.66 12.20
CA ASP A 177 28.52 53.03 11.96
C ASP A 177 29.02 54.00 13.04
N ARG A 178 28.93 53.61 14.31
CA ARG A 178 29.42 54.44 15.42
C ARG A 178 30.95 54.64 15.44
N ARG A 179 31.71 53.75 14.79
CA ARG A 179 33.18 53.87 14.66
C ARG A 179 33.59 54.75 13.49
N ARG A 180 32.73 54.93 12.50
CA ARG A 180 32.93 55.90 11.41
C ARG A 180 32.75 57.32 11.91
N ASP A 181 31.68 57.60 12.66
CA ASP A 181 31.41 58.94 13.20
C ASP A 181 32.55 59.46 14.10
N TYR A 182 33.15 58.60 14.93
CA TYR A 182 34.25 59.01 15.81
C TYR A 182 35.60 59.27 15.11
N ARG A 183 35.75 58.88 13.84
CA ARG A 183 36.99 59.10 13.07
C ARG A 183 36.96 60.35 12.20
N GLU A 184 35.78 60.93 11.95
CA GLU A 184 35.67 62.19 11.20
C GLU A 184 35.85 63.43 12.08
N ASP A 185 35.53 63.36 13.38
CA ASP A 185 35.70 64.49 14.31
C ASP A 185 37.16 64.74 14.77
N ARG A 186 38.13 63.93 14.32
CA ARG A 186 39.53 64.02 14.76
C ARG A 186 40.54 64.31 13.64
N ARG A 187 40.10 65.01 12.59
CA ARG A 187 40.97 65.60 11.57
C ARG A 187 40.94 67.11 11.62
#